data_AF-A0ABD1YM95-F1
#
_entry.id   AF-A0ABD1YM95-F1
#
_cell.length_a   1.000
_cell.length_b   1.000
_cell.length_c   1.000
_cell.angle_alpha   90.00
_cell.angle_beta   90.00
_cell.angle_gamma   90.00
#
_symmetry.space_group_name_H-M   'P 1'
#
loop_
_entity.id
_entity.type
_entity.pdbx_description
1 polymer ?
#
loop_
_entity_poly.entity_id
_entity_poly.type
_entity_poly.pdbx_seq_one_letter_code
_entity_poly.pdbx_strand_id
1 'polypeptide(L)'
;MQLRHLIRFVDTEFSDTTEMYERMKRSGRVSFDMLWTFMTPGENVVYRCATSDEELYGKIRKAIYKLNDSCPPKWCLQLRLDVYDYNCEGYQKYSRISEVLLYENKKPLRG
;
A
#
# COMPACT_ATOMS: atom_id res chain seq x y z
N MET A 1 5.91 30.86 21.47
CA MET A 1 6.65 29.63 21.87
C MET A 1 6.14 28.37 21.16
N GLN A 2 4.85 28.28 20.78
CA GLN A 2 4.26 27.11 20.11
C GLN A 2 4.82 26.82 18.70
N LEU A 3 5.13 27.85 17.89
CA LEU A 3 5.61 27.66 16.51
C LEU A 3 6.95 26.91 16.43
N ARG A 4 7.86 27.13 17.39
CA ARG A 4 9.17 26.45 17.43
C ARG A 4 9.04 24.98 17.81
N HIS A 5 8.06 24.64 18.64
CA HIS A 5 7.76 23.23 18.96
C HIS A 5 7.12 22.53 17.76
N LEU A 6 6.26 23.24 17.02
CA LEU A 6 5.67 22.71 15.78
C LEU A 6 6.74 22.47 14.71
N ILE A 7 7.67 23.41 14.51
CA ILE A 7 8.78 23.27 13.57
C ILE A 7 9.67 22.07 13.97
N ARG A 8 10.05 21.96 15.26
CA ARG A 8 10.83 20.81 15.73
C ARG A 8 10.09 19.49 15.56
N PHE A 9 8.77 19.47 15.79
CA PHE A 9 7.96 18.27 15.58
C PHE A 9 7.97 17.85 14.11
N VAL A 10 7.72 18.78 13.19
CA VAL A 10 7.75 18.53 11.75
C VAL A 10 9.14 18.07 11.29
N ASP A 11 10.21 18.72 11.75
CA ASP A 11 11.58 18.32 11.42
C ASP A 11 11.92 16.92 11.94
N THR A 12 11.43 16.55 13.13
CA THR A 12 11.69 15.23 13.73
C THR A 12 10.94 14.16 12.94
N GLU A 13 9.64 14.35 12.70
CA GLU A 13 8.82 13.46 11.85
C GLU A 13 9.41 13.32 10.44
N PHE A 14 9.91 14.41 9.85
CA PHE A 14 10.54 14.39 8.54
C PHE A 14 11.87 13.62 8.55
N SER A 15 12.68 13.77 9.60
CA SER A 15 13.94 13.03 9.75
C SER A 15 13.70 11.54 9.97
N ASP A 16 12.71 11.18 10.79
CA ASP A 16 12.31 9.80 11.05
C ASP A 16 11.76 9.15 9.77
N THR A 17 10.96 9.91 9.00
CA THR A 17 10.46 9.48 7.69
C THR A 17 11.59 9.23 6.70
N THR A 18 12.62 10.08 6.69
CA THR A 18 13.80 9.94 5.82
C THR A 18 14.62 8.71 6.18
N GLU A 19 14.84 8.46 7.48
CA GLU A 19 15.57 7.28 7.93
C GLU A 19 14.79 5.99 7.64
N MET A 20 13.46 6.01 7.86
CA MET A 20 12.59 4.93 7.45
C MET A 20 12.65 4.70 5.93
N TYR A 21 12.59 5.75 5.11
CA TYR A 21 12.71 5.64 3.65
C TYR A 21 14.03 5.01 3.20
N GLU A 22 15.16 5.42 3.77
CA GLU A 22 16.46 4.82 3.43
C GLU A 22 16.57 3.36 3.88
N ARG A 23 15.97 2.99 5.02
CA ARG A 23 15.85 1.58 5.43
C ARG A 23 14.93 0.79 4.50
N MET A 24 13.84 1.39 4.00
CA MET A 24 12.95 0.76 3.02
C MET A 24 13.67 0.50 1.70
N LYS A 25 14.42 1.49 1.21
CA LYS A 25 15.21 1.42 -0.01
C LYS A 25 16.27 0.31 0.07
N ARG A 26 16.96 0.19 1.21
CA ARG A 26 17.96 -0.87 1.44
C ARG A 26 17.36 -2.27 1.59
N SER A 27 16.17 -2.37 2.17
CA SER A 27 15.50 -3.66 2.41
C SER A 27 14.59 -4.10 1.26
N GLY A 28 14.35 -3.25 0.26
CA GLY A 28 13.35 -3.46 -0.78
C GLY A 28 11.92 -3.58 -0.23
N ARG A 29 11.69 -3.13 1.00
CA ARG A 29 10.43 -3.28 1.74
C ARG A 29 9.95 -1.90 2.14
N VAL A 30 8.90 -1.42 1.48
CA VAL A 30 8.24 -0.14 1.82
C VAL A 30 7.58 -0.28 3.20
N SER A 31 7.77 0.67 4.12
CA SER A 31 6.98 0.69 5.35
C SER A 31 5.56 1.05 4.99
N PHE A 32 4.65 0.27 5.53
CA PHE A 32 3.24 0.35 5.20
C PHE A 32 2.59 1.67 5.60
N ASP A 33 3.18 2.38 6.56
CA ASP A 33 2.77 3.74 6.95
C ASP A 33 2.95 4.76 5.83
N MET A 34 3.70 4.43 4.77
CA MET A 34 3.72 5.22 3.53
C MET A 34 2.89 4.57 2.41
N LEU A 35 2.65 3.27 2.41
CA LEU A 35 1.87 2.65 1.32
C LEU A 35 0.42 3.16 1.29
N TRP A 36 -0.19 3.45 2.43
CA TRP A 36 -1.57 3.93 2.44
C TRP A 36 -1.72 5.35 1.88
N THR A 37 -0.71 6.21 2.03
CA THR A 37 -0.74 7.56 1.46
C THR A 37 -0.73 7.54 -0.07
N PHE A 38 -0.20 6.46 -0.67
CA PHE A 38 -0.18 6.27 -2.12
C PHE A 38 -1.33 5.41 -2.64
N MET A 39 -2.07 4.72 -1.76
CA MET A 39 -3.10 3.74 -2.15
C MET A 39 -4.52 4.28 -1.91
N THR A 40 -4.77 5.52 -2.31
CA THR A 40 -6.06 6.18 -2.19
C THR A 40 -7.04 5.72 -3.27
N PRO A 41 -8.35 5.59 -2.97
CA PRO A 41 -9.35 5.30 -3.98
C PRO A 41 -9.32 6.33 -5.10
N GLY A 42 -9.24 5.85 -6.35
CA GLY A 42 -9.15 6.68 -7.54
C GLY A 42 -7.76 6.75 -8.17
N GLU A 43 -6.71 6.35 -7.45
CA GLU A 43 -5.35 6.36 -7.99
C GLU A 43 -5.13 5.24 -9.01
N ASN A 44 -4.27 5.54 -9.99
CA ASN A 44 -3.82 4.54 -10.96
C ASN A 44 -2.67 3.73 -10.38
N VAL A 45 -2.72 2.42 -10.57
CA VAL A 45 -1.65 1.51 -10.17
C VAL A 45 -1.20 0.69 -11.36
N VAL A 46 0.08 0.34 -11.40
CA VAL A 46 0.60 -0.64 -12.34
C VAL A 46 0.58 -2.00 -11.65
N TYR A 47 0.09 -3.01 -12.35
CA TYR A 47 0.18 -4.40 -11.91
C TYR A 47 0.60 -5.28 -13.07
N ARG A 48 1.15 -6.45 -12.76
CA ARG A 48 1.55 -7.43 -13.76
C ARG A 48 0.41 -8.43 -13.97
N CYS A 49 -0.03 -8.58 -15.22
CA CYS A 49 -0.94 -9.63 -15.63
C CYS A 49 -0.28 -10.98 -15.39
N ALA A 50 -0.97 -11.93 -14.74
CA ALA A 50 -0.43 -13.27 -14.52
C ALA A 50 -0.42 -14.12 -15.81
N THR A 51 -1.31 -13.80 -16.75
CA THR A 51 -1.56 -14.56 -17.98
C THR A 51 -0.66 -14.11 -19.13
N SER A 52 -0.64 -12.81 -19.44
CA SER A 52 0.17 -12.22 -20.52
C SER A 52 1.55 -11.77 -20.07
N ASP A 53 1.81 -11.74 -18.76
CA ASP A 53 3.05 -11.23 -18.16
C ASP A 53 3.31 -9.72 -18.41
N GLU A 54 2.33 -9.01 -18.98
CA GLU A 54 2.41 -7.59 -19.29
C GLU A 54 2.12 -6.70 -18.07
N GLU A 55 2.69 -5.50 -18.07
CA GLU A 55 2.33 -4.46 -17.12
C GLU A 55 1.07 -3.73 -17.60
N LEU A 56 0.03 -3.78 -16.78
CA LEU A 56 -1.27 -3.20 -17.07
C LEU A 56 -1.65 -2.17 -16.00
N TYR A 57 -2.52 -1.24 -16.40
CA TYR A 57 -3.03 -0.21 -15.50
C TYR A 57 -4.31 -0.67 -14.82
N GLY A 58 -4.36 -0.47 -13.51
CA GLY A 58 -5.54 -0.63 -12.67
C GLY A 58 -5.88 0.67 -11.97
N LYS A 59 -7.08 0.72 -11.41
CA LYS A 59 -7.53 1.83 -10.56
C LYS A 59 -7.89 1.31 -9.18
N ILE A 60 -7.40 1.97 -8.14
CA ILE A 60 -7.76 1.61 -6.78
C ILE A 60 -9.24 1.96 -6.56
N ARG A 61 -10.06 0.97 -6.27
CA ARG A 61 -11.46 1.18 -5.90
C ARG A 61 -11.61 1.36 -4.39
N LYS A 62 -10.86 0.60 -3.60
CA LYS A 62 -10.93 0.64 -2.14
C LYS A 62 -9.65 0.11 -1.50
N ALA A 63 -9.23 0.73 -0.41
CA ALA A 63 -8.18 0.22 0.47
C ALA A 63 -8.78 0.01 1.87
N ILE A 64 -8.52 -1.15 2.50
CA ILE A 64 -9.05 -1.50 3.83
C ILE A 64 -7.95 -2.19 4.63
N TYR A 65 -7.79 -1.78 5.89
CA TYR A 65 -7.02 -2.54 6.86
C TYR A 65 -7.89 -3.60 7.52
N LYS A 66 -7.45 -4.85 7.49
CA LYS A 66 -8.14 -5.95 8.17
C LYS A 66 -7.15 -6.92 8.81
N LEU A 67 -7.64 -7.78 9.71
CA LEU A 67 -6.92 -8.99 10.06
C LEU A 67 -7.04 -9.96 8.88
N ASN A 68 -5.93 -10.56 8.46
CA ASN A 68 -5.94 -11.72 7.57
C ASN A 68 -6.15 -12.98 8.44
N ASP A 69 -6.92 -13.94 7.92
CA ASP A 69 -7.26 -15.21 8.55
C ASP A 69 -6.09 -16.23 8.61
N SER A 70 -4.86 -15.78 8.34
CA SER A 70 -3.63 -16.57 8.49
C SER A 70 -3.43 -17.02 9.94
N CYS A 71 -2.69 -18.11 10.17
CA CYS A 71 -2.31 -18.56 11.51
C CYS A 71 -0.78 -18.43 11.70
N PRO A 72 -0.29 -17.56 12.61
CA PRO A 72 -1.03 -16.63 13.47
C PRO A 72 -1.67 -15.48 12.67
N PRO A 73 -2.77 -14.88 13.16
CA PRO A 73 -3.41 -13.76 12.48
C PRO A 73 -2.46 -12.58 12.33
N LYS A 74 -2.43 -12.01 11.13
CA LYS A 74 -1.59 -10.85 10.82
C LYS A 74 -2.46 -9.75 10.26
N TRP A 75 -2.18 -8.51 10.66
CA TRP A 75 -2.82 -7.37 10.01
C TRP A 75 -2.39 -7.32 8.54
N CYS A 76 -3.30 -6.96 7.64
CA CYS A 76 -2.99 -6.75 6.22
C CYS A 76 -3.69 -5.49 5.68
N LEU A 77 -3.06 -4.90 4.66
CA LEU A 77 -3.70 -3.93 3.79
C LEU A 77 -4.32 -4.69 2.62
N GLN A 78 -5.64 -4.65 2.52
CA GLN A 78 -6.38 -5.20 1.39
C GLN A 78 -6.72 -4.08 0.42
N LEU A 79 -6.27 -4.22 -0.82
CA LEU A 79 -6.58 -3.33 -1.93
C LEU A 79 -7.58 -4.03 -2.87
N ARG A 80 -8.66 -3.33 -3.20
CA ARG A 80 -9.58 -3.70 -4.26
C ARG A 80 -9.28 -2.84 -5.47
N LEU A 81 -8.90 -3.48 -6.57
CA LEU A 81 -8.51 -2.84 -7.81
C LEU A 81 -9.55 -3.12 -8.88
N ASP A 82 -9.97 -2.08 -9.59
CA ASP A 82 -10.68 -2.22 -10.87
C ASP A 82 -9.62 -2.26 -11.97
N VAL A 83 -9.53 -3.37 -12.67
CA VAL A 83 -8.46 -3.66 -13.64
C VAL A 83 -9.07 -4.09 -14.97
N TYR A 84 -8.33 -3.87 -16.04
CA TYR A 84 -8.61 -4.41 -17.37
C TYR A 84 -7.50 -5.40 -17.66
N ASP A 85 -7.83 -6.67 -17.91
CA ASP A 85 -6.84 -7.75 -18.03
C ASP A 85 -7.26 -8.77 -19.05
N TYR A 86 -6.26 -9.52 -19.47
CA TYR A 86 -6.35 -10.54 -20.48
C TYR A 86 -6.61 -11.91 -19.86
N ASN A 87 -7.71 -12.54 -20.26
CA ASN A 87 -8.16 -13.85 -19.77
C ASN A 87 -8.01 -14.98 -20.80
N CYS A 88 -7.06 -14.86 -21.75
CA CYS A 88 -6.90 -15.74 -22.93
C CYS A 88 -8.00 -15.64 -24.00
N GLU A 89 -9.16 -15.05 -23.70
CA GLU A 89 -10.24 -14.83 -24.68
C GLU A 89 -10.28 -13.37 -25.16
N GLY A 90 -9.88 -12.43 -24.30
CA GLY A 90 -9.81 -11.02 -24.61
C GLY A 90 -9.53 -10.17 -23.37
N TYR A 91 -9.53 -8.86 -23.55
CA TYR A 91 -9.41 -7.93 -22.44
C TYR A 91 -10.78 -7.66 -21.81
N GLN A 92 -10.90 -7.88 -20.51
CA GLN A 92 -12.13 -7.66 -19.76
C GLN A 92 -11.87 -6.90 -18.46
N LYS A 93 -12.90 -6.17 -18.00
CA LYS A 93 -12.87 -5.45 -16.73
C LYS A 93 -13.27 -6.38 -15.60
N TYR A 94 -12.47 -6.44 -14.54
CA TYR A 94 -12.80 -7.18 -13.32
C TYR A 94 -12.25 -6.49 -12.07
N SER A 95 -12.77 -6.92 -10.92
CA SER A 95 -12.32 -6.45 -9.61
C SER A 95 -11.32 -7.47 -9.05
N ARG A 96 -10.06 -7.08 -8.90
CA ARG A 96 -9.02 -7.88 -8.24
C ARG A 96 -8.90 -7.48 -6.78
N ILE A 97 -8.61 -8.46 -5.91
CA ILE A 97 -8.21 -8.21 -4.53
C ILE A 97 -6.73 -8.53 -4.42
N SER A 98 -5.96 -7.58 -3.89
CA SER A 98 -4.55 -7.77 -3.54
C SER A 98 -4.40 -7.54 -2.05
N GLU A 99 -3.68 -8.43 -1.37
CA GLU A 99 -3.41 -8.33 0.06
C GLU A 99 -1.92 -8.19 0.30
N VAL A 100 -1.56 -7.28 1.18
CA VAL A 100 -0.18 -7.09 1.58
C VAL A 100 -0.09 -7.20 3.10
N LEU A 101 0.65 -8.21 3.57
CA LEU A 101 0.81 -8.53 4.99
C LEU A 101 1.64 -7.44 5.68
N LEU A 102 1.19 -6.99 6.84
CA LEU A 102 1.90 -5.98 7.63
C LEU A 102 3.13 -6.61 8.29
N TYR A 103 4.27 -5.93 8.12
CA TYR A 103 5.50 -6.24 8.84
C TYR A 103 5.32 -5.88 10.32
N GLU A 104 5.85 -6.71 11.23
CA GLU A 104 5.78 -6.52 12.70
C GLU A 104 4.40 -6.58 13.37
N ASN A 105 3.33 -6.97 12.66
CA ASN A 105 1.97 -7.08 13.24
C ASN A 105 1.47 -5.81 13.94
N LYS A 106 2.06 -4.65 13.65
CA LYS A 106 1.67 -3.39 14.27
C LYS A 106 0.25 -3.03 13.81
N LYS A 107 -0.61 -2.71 14.78
CA LYS A 107 -1.98 -2.27 14.53
C LYS A 107 -1.92 -0.91 13.80
N PRO A 108 -2.57 -0.74 12.64
CA PRO A 108 -2.61 0.56 11.97
C PRO A 108 -3.29 1.59 12.87
N LEU A 109 -2.77 2.82 12.86
CA LEU A 109 -3.36 3.95 13.58
C LEU A 109 -4.79 4.14 13.07
N ARG A 110 -5.77 4.05 13.96
CA ARG A 110 -7.17 4.31 13.61
C ARG A 110 -7.31 5.82 13.38
N GLY A 111 -7.67 6.20 12.14
CA GLY A 111 -8.36 7.47 11.88
C GLY A 111 -9.78 7.45 12.42
#